data_AF-A0A7X2D6V5-F1
#
_entry.id   AF-A0A7X2D6V5-F1
#
_cell.length_a   1.000
_cell.length_b   1.000
_cell.length_c   1.000
_cell.angle_alpha   90.00
_cell.angle_beta   90.00
_cell.angle_gamma   90.00
#
_symmetry.space_group_name_H-M   'P 1'
#
loop_
_entity.id
_entity.type
_entity.pdbx_description
1 polymer ?
#
loop_
_entity_poly.entity_id
_entity_poly.type
_entity_poly.pdbx_seq_one_letter_code
_entity_poly.pdbx_strand_id
1 'polypeptide(L)' 'MGVPKKKRSKSRQRSRQSQQKLSSPSIGYCPQCKVPVLSHFACPECGYYKGKQAVIIQTKKEKEKKKEKG' A
#
# COMPACT_ATOMS: atom_id res chain seq x y z
N MET A 1 -12.29 37.01 -10.75
CA MET A 1 -12.23 35.53 -10.70
C MET A 1 -12.69 34.95 -12.03
N GLY A 2 -12.09 33.86 -12.50
CA GLY A 2 -12.49 33.19 -13.75
C GLY A 2 -13.66 32.23 -13.53
N VAL A 3 -14.90 32.69 -13.77
CA VAL A 3 -16.10 31.84 -13.75
C VAL A 3 -16.35 31.21 -15.12
N PRO A 4 -16.73 29.91 -15.18
CA PRO A 4 -17.02 29.25 -16.45
C PRO A 4 -18.26 29.86 -17.10
N LYS A 5 -18.12 30.26 -18.37
CA LYS A 5 -19.22 30.86 -19.15
C LYS A 5 -20.37 29.89 -19.44
N LYS A 6 -20.10 28.57 -19.53
CA LYS A 6 -21.09 27.52 -19.85
C LYS A 6 -20.78 26.21 -19.14
N LYS A 7 -21.80 25.37 -18.95
CA LYS A 7 -21.66 24.00 -18.42
C LYS A 7 -20.89 23.11 -19.40
N ARG A 8 -19.97 22.28 -18.90
CA ARG A 8 -19.27 21.27 -19.72
C ARG A 8 -20.24 20.16 -20.12
N SER A 9 -20.16 19.71 -21.38
CA SER A 9 -20.96 18.59 -21.86
C SER A 9 -20.56 17.27 -21.18
N LYS A 10 -21.49 16.31 -21.11
CA LYS A 10 -21.24 14.98 -20.52
C LYS A 10 -20.07 14.26 -21.20
N SER A 11 -20.00 14.34 -22.54
CA SER A 11 -18.91 13.75 -23.33
C SER A 11 -17.54 14.35 -22.91
N ARG A 12 -17.42 15.68 -22.90
CA ARG A 12 -16.17 16.36 -22.52
C ARG A 12 -15.76 16.08 -21.06
N GLN A 13 -16.73 15.87 -20.17
CA GLN A 13 -16.44 15.44 -18.81
C GLN A 13 -15.86 14.02 -18.77
N ARG A 14 -16.52 13.07 -19.45
CA ARG A 14 -16.12 11.65 -19.46
C ARG A 14 -14.75 11.46 -20.12
N SER A 15 -14.49 12.10 -21.27
CA SER A 15 -13.18 12.02 -21.93
C SER A 15 -12.04 12.60 -21.08
N ARG A 16 -12.33 13.61 -20.24
CA ARG A 16 -11.33 14.12 -19.28
C ARG A 16 -11.08 13.11 -18.15
N GLN A 17 -12.13 12.51 -17.62
CA GLN A 17 -12.04 11.52 -16.54
C GLN A 17 -11.37 10.21 -17.00
N SER A 18 -11.55 9.80 -18.26
CA SER A 18 -10.96 8.56 -18.78
C SER A 18 -9.43 8.55 -18.85
N GLN A 19 -8.80 9.73 -18.80
CA GLN A 19 -7.34 9.87 -18.73
C GLN A 19 -6.79 9.71 -17.31
N GLN A 20 -7.65 9.79 -16.28
CA GLN A 20 -7.28 9.66 -14.88
C GLN A 20 -7.35 8.19 -14.45
N LYS A 21 -6.37 7.39 -14.87
CA LYS A 21 -6.29 5.96 -14.53
C LYS A 21 -5.42 5.75 -13.30
N LEU A 22 -5.85 4.83 -12.43
CA LEU A 22 -5.07 4.36 -11.28
C LEU A 22 -4.22 3.16 -11.72
N SER A 23 -2.95 3.14 -11.34
CA SER A 23 -2.07 1.97 -11.50
C SER A 23 -1.96 1.20 -10.19
N SER A 24 -1.77 -0.12 -10.29
CA SER A 24 -1.47 -0.95 -9.12
C SER A 24 -0.05 -0.67 -8.61
N PRO A 25 0.17 -0.70 -7.28
CA PRO A 25 1.51 -0.59 -6.72
C PRO A 25 2.34 -1.84 -7.02
N SER A 26 3.66 -1.66 -7.08
CA SER A 26 4.60 -2.78 -7.18
C SER A 26 4.70 -3.53 -5.86
N ILE A 27 4.44 -4.83 -5.89
CA ILE A 27 4.47 -5.72 -4.72
C ILE A 27 5.56 -6.79 -4.97
N GLY A 28 6.42 -6.99 -3.97
CA GLY A 28 7.37 -8.10 -3.91
C GLY A 28 7.12 -8.95 -2.66
N TYR A 29 7.84 -10.07 -2.53
CA TYR A 29 7.75 -10.92 -1.35
C TYR A 29 8.91 -10.65 -0.39
N CYS A 30 8.62 -10.62 0.92
CA CYS A 30 9.66 -10.52 1.94
C CYS A 30 10.51 -11.81 1.98
N PRO A 31 11.85 -11.73 1.97
CA PRO A 31 12.71 -12.91 2.00
C PRO A 31 12.65 -13.69 3.33
N GLN A 32 12.18 -13.09 4.43
CA GLN A 32 12.15 -13.75 5.74
C GLN A 32 10.79 -14.38 6.07
N CYS A 33 9.68 -13.66 5.88
CA CYS A 33 8.34 -14.12 6.24
C CYS A 33 7.44 -14.45 5.04
N LYS A 34 7.91 -14.23 3.80
CA LYS A 34 7.17 -14.49 2.55
C LYS A 34 5.84 -13.74 2.39
N VAL A 35 5.65 -12.66 3.16
CA VAL A 35 4.48 -11.78 3.06
C VAL A 35 4.67 -10.81 1.89
N PRO A 36 3.59 -10.37 1.20
CA PRO A 36 3.67 -9.28 0.23
C PRO A 36 4.10 -7.96 0.88
N VAL A 37 5.08 -7.29 0.29
CA VAL A 37 5.64 -6.02 0.76
C VAL A 37 5.80 -5.07 -0.43
N LEU A 38 5.60 -3.77 -0.17
CA LEU A 38 5.88 -2.72 -1.15
C LEU A 38 7.38 -2.59 -1.41
N SER A 39 7.76 -2.28 -2.65
CA SER A 39 9.17 -2.02 -2.99
C SER A 39 9.72 -0.86 -2.14
N HIS A 40 10.94 -1.02 -1.62
CA HIS A 40 11.63 -0.07 -0.74
C HIS A 40 11.04 0.17 0.66
N PHE A 41 10.03 -0.60 1.09
CA PHE A 41 9.50 -0.53 2.47
C PHE A 41 10.06 -1.64 3.35
N ALA A 42 10.19 -1.36 4.65
CA ALA A 42 10.39 -2.41 5.65
C ALA A 42 9.13 -3.28 5.75
N CYS A 43 9.31 -4.59 5.97
CA CYS A 43 8.17 -5.49 6.09
C CYS A 43 7.33 -5.12 7.33
N PRO A 44 6.00 -4.91 7.20
CA PRO A 44 5.15 -4.53 8.33
C PRO A 44 4.97 -5.66 9.35
N GLU A 45 5.28 -6.91 8.98
CA GLU A 45 5.10 -8.05 9.87
C GLU A 45 6.35 -8.43 10.65
N CYS A 46 7.53 -8.40 10.01
CA CYS A 46 8.78 -8.80 10.65
C CYS A 46 9.71 -7.61 10.96
N GLY A 47 9.48 -6.42 10.40
CA GLY A 47 10.28 -5.22 10.67
C GLY A 47 11.64 -5.21 9.97
N TYR A 48 11.92 -6.19 9.11
CA TYR A 48 13.18 -6.31 8.39
C TYR A 48 13.15 -5.60 7.02
N TYR A 49 14.27 -4.98 6.69
CA TYR A 49 14.57 -4.40 5.38
C TYR A 49 16.02 -4.76 5.01
N LYS A 50 16.24 -5.35 3.83
CA LYS A 50 17.58 -5.76 3.33
C LYS A 50 18.43 -6.52 4.37
N GLY A 51 17.81 -7.44 5.11
CA GLY A 51 18.50 -8.28 6.10
C GLY A 51 18.84 -7.59 7.42
N LYS A 52 18.50 -6.31 7.59
CA LYS A 52 18.64 -5.57 8.86
C LYS A 52 17.28 -5.35 9.49
N GLN A 53 17.22 -5.39 10.82
CA GLN A 53 16.02 -5.02 11.57
C GLN A 53 15.91 -3.49 11.54
N ALA A 54 15.02 -2.98 10.69
CA ALA A 54 14.86 -1.54 10.48
C ALA A 54 13.79 -0.96 11.41
N VAL A 55 12.81 -1.76 11.83
CA VAL A 55 11.75 -1.37 12.76
C VAL A 55 11.64 -2.44 13.84
N ILE A 56 11.62 -2.02 15.10
CA ILE A 56 11.33 -2.90 16.23
C ILE A 56 9.80 -3.09 16.25
N ILE A 57 9.33 -4.12 15.54
CA ILE A 57 7.92 -4.53 15.56
C ILE A 57 7.80 -5.69 16.55
N GLN A 58 6.81 -5.64 17.45
CA GLN A 58 6.45 -6.78 18.29
C GLN A 58 5.97 -7.91 17.36
N THR A 59 6.86 -8.85 17.08
CA THR A 59 6.65 -9.89 16.07
C THR A 59 5.44 -10.77 16.39
N LYS A 60 4.74 -11.23 15.35
CA LYS A 60 3.55 -12.11 15.46
C LYS A 60 3.76 -13.39 16.30
N LYS A 61 5.01 -13.84 16.49
CA LYS A 61 5.35 -14.97 17.38
C LYS A 61 4.86 -14.79 18.82
N GLU A 62 4.70 -13.54 19.30
CA GLU A 62 4.11 -13.25 20.61
C GLU A 62 2.57 -13.23 20.60
N LYS A 63 1.95 -12.94 19.45
CA LYS A 63 0.49 -12.87 19.31
C LYS A 63 -0.16 -14.25 19.19
N GLU A 64 0.51 -15.23 18.58
CA GLU A 64 0.05 -16.62 18.53
C GLU A 64 0.09 -17.28 19.92
N LYS A 65 1.17 -17.07 20.70
CA LYS A 65 1.29 -17.58 22.07
C LYS A 65 0.25 -17.05 23.07
N LYS A 66 -0.37 -15.89 22.78
CA LYS A 66 -1.46 -15.32 23.60
C LYS A 66 -2.85 -15.88 23.23
N LYS A 67 -3.04 -16.43 22.03
CA LYS A 67 -4.32 -17.01 21.60
C LYS A 67 -4.52 -18.46 22.07
N GLU A 68 -3.45 -19.22 22.29
CA GLU A 68 -3.53 -20.61 22.77
C GLU A 68 -3.61 -20.74 24.30
N LYS A 69 -3.42 -19.64 25.04
CA LYS A 69 -3.49 -19.60 26.51
C LYS A 69 -4.80 -18.99 27.05
N GLY A 70 -5.80 -18.77 26.18
CA GLY A 70 -7.11 -18.22 26.52
C GLY A 70 -8.22 -19.16 26.10
#